data_AF-A0A7Z9ZKD8-F1
#
_entry.id   AF-A0A7Z9ZKD8-F1
#
_cell.length_a   1.000
_cell.length_b   1.000
_cell.length_c   1.000
_cell.angle_alpha   90.00
_cell.angle_beta   90.00
_cell.angle_gamma   90.00
#
_symmetry.space_group_name_H-M   'P 1'
#
loop_
_entity.id
_entity.type
_entity.pdbx_description
1 polymer ?
#
loop_
_entity_poly.entity_id
_entity_poly.type
_entity_poly.pdbx_seq_one_letter_code
_entity_poly.pdbx_strand_id
1 'polypeptide(L)' 'MRNSCVFLLSALAILLLLAGLVALALPDPYEGRVLYEVDPAHSVRTVDVGGLGLVLVGGVTAWGAGWLWQRRMIP' A
#
# COMPACT_ATOMS: atom_id res chain seq x y z
N MET A 1 -27.52 9.13 7.73
CA MET A 1 -26.64 8.46 6.73
C MET A 1 -25.22 8.45 7.27
N ARG A 2 -24.78 7.35 7.90
CA ARG A 2 -23.45 7.28 8.55
C ARG A 2 -22.43 6.77 7.53
N ASN A 3 -21.99 7.64 6.63
CA ASN A 3 -21.02 7.32 5.56
C ASN A 3 -19.58 7.18 6.09
N SER A 4 -19.40 7.19 7.42
CA SER A 4 -18.12 7.08 8.11
C SER A 4 -17.31 5.86 7.69
N CYS A 5 -17.97 4.78 7.24
CA CYS A 5 -17.28 3.56 6.80
C CYS A 5 -16.46 3.79 5.52
N VAL A 6 -17.01 4.49 4.51
CA VAL A 6 -16.27 4.84 3.29
C VAL A 6 -15.11 5.78 3.63
N PHE A 7 -15.35 6.77 4.49
CA PHE A 7 -14.32 7.70 4.93
C PHE A 7 -13.16 6.98 5.64
N LEU A 8 -13.47 6.07 6.57
CA LEU A 8 -12.47 5.28 7.29
C LEU A 8 -11.68 4.36 6.35
N LEU A 9 -12.36 3.70 5.40
CA LEU A 9 -11.71 2.85 4.40
C LEU A 9 -10.77 3.64 3.49
N SER A 10 -11.19 4.81 3.02
CA SER A 10 -10.35 5.68 2.21
C SER A 10 -9.14 6.21 2.99
N ALA A 11 -9.34 6.66 4.24
CA ALA A 11 -8.25 7.10 5.10
C ALA A 11 -7.24 5.97 5.35
N LEU A 12 -7.73 4.77 5.67
CA LEU A 12 -6.89 3.59 5.86
C LEU A 12 -6.11 3.23 4.59
N ALA A 13 -6.76 3.28 3.43
CA ALA A 13 -6.13 3.01 2.15
C ALA A 13 -4.98 3.99 1.86
N ILE A 14 -5.18 5.28 2.12
CA ILE A 14 -4.14 6.30 1.97
C ILE A 14 -2.96 6.01 2.91
N LEU A 15 -3.23 5.69 4.18
CA LEU A 15 -2.17 5.38 5.14
C LEU A 15 -1.34 4.17 4.72
N LEU A 16 -2.00 3.12 4.23
CA LEU A 16 -1.34 1.91 3.71
C LEU A 16 -0.48 2.21 2.46
N LEU A 17 -1.02 3.00 1.53
CA LEU A 17 -0.28 3.42 0.32
C LEU A 17 0.95 4.25 0.68
N LEU A 18 0.79 5.24 1.57
CA LEU A 18 1.91 6.06 2.03
C LEU A 18 2.96 5.24 2.75
N ALA A 19 2.55 4.35 3.66
CA ALA A 19 3.49 3.45 4.35
C ALA A 19 4.26 2.56 3.37
N GLY A 20 3.57 2.00 2.36
CA GLY A 20 4.20 1.18 1.35
C GLY A 20 5.17 1.95 0.46
N LEU A 21 4.80 3.17 0.04
CA LEU A 21 5.68 4.05 -0.74
C LEU A 21 6.91 4.49 0.05
N VAL A 22 6.75 4.82 1.33
CA VAL A 22 7.88 5.15 2.21
C VAL A 22 8.83 3.97 2.37
N ALA A 23 8.29 2.76 2.53
CA ALA A 23 9.11 1.55 2.59
C ALA A 23 9.87 1.30 1.28
N LEU A 24 9.23 1.50 0.11
CA LEU A 24 9.89 1.35 -1.19
C LEU A 24 10.90 2.46 -1.52
N ALA A 25 10.76 3.63 -0.91
CA ALA A 25 11.66 4.77 -1.09
C ALA A 25 12.75 4.85 -0.01
N LEU A 26 12.86 3.84 0.85
CA LEU A 26 13.81 3.80 1.94
C LEU A 26 15.22 3.59 1.37
N PRO A 27 16.25 4.32 1.83
CA PRO A 27 17.59 4.18 1.27
C PRO A 27 18.32 2.94 1.82
N ASP A 28 19.22 2.39 0.99
CA ASP A 28 20.13 1.23 1.22
C ASP A 28 20.50 0.87 2.67
N PRO A 29 20.96 1.81 3.53
CA PRO A 29 21.32 1.51 4.92
C PRO A 29 20.16 1.02 5.79
N TYR A 30 18.90 1.20 5.35
CA TYR A 30 17.70 0.85 6.12
C TYR A 30 16.86 -0.28 5.50
N GLU A 31 17.21 -0.73 4.29
CA GLU A 31 16.40 -1.69 3.53
C GLU A 31 16.47 -3.14 4.08
N GLY A 32 17.24 -3.36 5.14
CA GLY A 32 17.32 -4.63 5.86
C GLY A 32 18.01 -5.74 5.06
N ARG A 33 17.65 -7.00 5.35
CA ARG A 33 18.28 -8.18 4.74
C ARG A 33 17.91 -8.28 3.25
N VAL A 34 18.92 -8.50 2.41
CA VAL A 34 18.77 -8.89 1.01
C VAL A 34 18.11 -10.26 0.93
N LEU A 35 17.02 -10.36 0.19
CA LEU A 35 16.30 -11.62 -0.05
C LEU A 35 16.72 -12.28 -1.36
N TYR A 36 16.94 -11.46 -2.39
CA TYR A 36 17.32 -11.94 -3.71
C TYR A 36 18.20 -10.92 -4.42
N GLU A 37 19.36 -11.35 -4.91
CA GLU A 37 20.25 -10.51 -5.72
C GLU A 37 19.95 -10.81 -7.19
N VAL A 38 19.47 -9.80 -7.92
CA VAL A 38 19.12 -9.93 -9.34
C VAL A 38 20.36 -9.71 -10.20
N ASP A 39 21.18 -8.72 -9.85
CA ASP A 39 22.43 -8.33 -10.49
C ASP A 39 23.29 -7.50 -9.50
N PRO A 40 24.60 -7.26 -9.70
CA PRO A 40 25.43 -6.50 -8.74
C PRO A 40 24.93 -5.07 -8.45
N ALA A 41 24.09 -4.52 -9.33
CA ALA A 41 23.46 -3.20 -9.16
C ALA A 41 22.00 -3.28 -8.65
N HIS A 42 21.39 -4.46 -8.60
CA HIS A 42 19.97 -4.62 -8.26
C HIS A 42 19.74 -5.80 -7.33
N SER A 43 19.22 -5.50 -6.15
CA SER A 43 18.80 -6.51 -5.18
C SER A 43 17.37 -6.23 -4.71
N VAL A 44 16.61 -7.29 -4.47
CA VAL A 44 15.30 -7.22 -3.82
C VAL A 44 15.49 -7.51 -2.34
N ARG A 45 15.03 -6.59 -1.52
CA ARG A 45 15.18 -6.65 -0.07
C ARG A 45 13.85 -6.87 0.63
N THR A 46 13.94 -7.25 1.90
CA THR A 46 12.76 -7.55 2.71
C THR A 46 11.81 -6.35 2.80
N VAL A 47 12.38 -5.15 2.91
CA VAL A 47 11.61 -3.90 2.98
C VAL A 47 10.85 -3.63 1.68
N ASP A 48 11.42 -3.99 0.53
CA ASP A 48 10.74 -3.82 -0.77
C ASP A 48 9.50 -4.70 -0.89
N VAL A 49 9.63 -5.96 -0.48
CA VAL A 49 8.51 -6.91 -0.47
C VAL A 49 7.41 -6.44 0.47
N GLY A 50 7.80 -5.93 1.66
CA GLY A 50 6.86 -5.34 2.62
C GLY A 50 6.17 -4.09 2.07
N GLY A 51 6.94 -3.18 1.45
CA GLY A 51 6.44 -1.96 0.85
C GLY A 51 5.47 -2.22 -0.31
N LEU A 52 5.82 -3.13 -1.21
CA LEU A 52 4.94 -3.58 -2.28
C LEU A 52 3.65 -4.20 -1.74
N GLY A 53 3.76 -5.03 -0.70
CA GLY A 53 2.60 -5.61 -0.01
C GLY A 53 1.66 -4.54 0.55
N LEU A 54 2.21 -3.52 1.23
CA LEU A 54 1.44 -2.39 1.76
C LEU A 54 0.74 -1.60 0.66
N VAL A 55 1.43 -1.33 -0.46
CA VAL A 55 0.84 -0.64 -1.61
C VAL A 55 -0.32 -1.45 -2.20
N LEU A 56 -0.15 -2.76 -2.38
CA LEU A 56 -1.19 -3.63 -2.92
C LEU A 56 -2.44 -3.66 -2.01
N VAL A 57 -2.25 -3.83 -0.70
CA VAL A 57 -3.36 -3.82 0.27
C VAL A 57 -4.03 -2.46 0.30
N GLY A 58 -3.27 -1.37 0.30
CA GLY A 58 -3.79 -0.01 0.22
C GLY A 58 -4.63 0.22 -1.04
N GLY A 59 -4.15 -0.24 -2.20
CA GLY A 59 -4.86 -0.16 -3.48
C GLY A 59 -6.18 -0.93 -3.48
N VAL A 60 -6.17 -2.18 -3.01
CA VAL A 60 -7.40 -3.00 -2.87
C VAL A 60 -8.40 -2.34 -1.92
N THR A 61 -7.92 -1.76 -0.82
CA THR A 61 -8.76 -1.05 0.15
C THR A 61 -9.36 0.22 -0.46
N ALA A 62 -8.58 0.99 -1.21
CA ALA A 62 -9.06 2.17 -1.93
C ALA A 62 -10.12 1.81 -2.98
N TRP A 63 -9.88 0.76 -3.77
CA TRP A 63 -10.85 0.25 -4.73
C TRP A 63 -12.13 -0.17 -4.01
N GLY A 64 -12.02 -0.95 -2.94
CA GLY A 64 -13.16 -1.41 -2.14
C GLY A 64 -13.98 -0.23 -1.59
N ALA A 65 -13.33 0.84 -1.13
CA ALA A 65 -13.99 2.06 -0.69
C ALA A 65 -14.79 2.72 -1.83
N GLY A 66 -14.19 2.84 -3.03
CA GLY A 66 -14.84 3.38 -4.22
C GLY A 66 -16.02 2.53 -4.71
N TRP A 67 -15.85 1.21 -4.71
CA TRP A 67 -16.92 0.27 -5.07
C TRP A 67 -18.08 0.31 -4.08
N LEU A 68 -17.79 0.36 -2.78
CA LEU A 68 -18.80 0.50 -1.74
C LEU A 68 -19.55 1.83 -1.87
N TRP A 69 -18.85 2.91 -2.20
CA TRP A 69 -19.46 4.20 -2.46
C TRP A 69 -20.40 4.16 -3.68
N GLN A 70 -19.97 3.60 -4.81
CA GLN A 70 -20.79 3.45 -6.00
C GLN A 70 -22.08 2.67 -5.71
N ARG A 71 -21.98 1.53 -5.01
CA ARG A 71 -23.14 0.70 -4.63
C ARG A 71 -24.12 1.38 -3.68
N ARG A 72 -23.70 2.42 -2.96
CA ARG A 72 -24.51 3.10 -1.94
C ARG A 72 -25.06 4.44 -2.41
N MET A 73 -24.50 5.02 -3.48
CA MET A 73 -24.87 6.36 -3.96
C MET A 73 -25.40 6.40 -5.39
N ILE A 74 -25.13 5.40 -6.22
CA ILE A 74 -25.67 5.29 -7.58
C ILE A 74 -26.76 4.19 -7.54
N PRO A 75 -28.06 4.54 -7.72
CA PRO A 75 -29.15 3.58 -7.75
C PRO A 75 -29.15 2.70 -9.00
#